data_AF-A0A1I6U6Q5-F1
#
_entry.id   AF-A0A1I6U6Q5-F1
#
_cell.length_a   1.000
_cell.length_b   1.000
_cell.length_c   1.000
_cell.angle_alpha   90.00
_cell.angle_beta   90.00
_cell.angle_gamma   90.00
#
_symmetry.space_group_name_H-M   'P 1'
#
loop_
_entity.id
_entity.type
_entity.pdbx_description
1 polymer ?
#
loop_
_entity_poly.entity_id
_entity_poly.type
_entity_poly.pdbx_seq_one_letter_code
_entity_poly.pdbx_strand_id
1 'polypeptide(L)'
;MRETLLFMVSVTVQVMNSIYIMRVGADLVLMKRLQRAKVDRSFLPSEKTVVYQIIGYVGLWGIFTWHYFFNTPFLDSSTRLIAFQTNATFLIAHIAWDFFMTRKEPVESVPNSFTQVDCIKSWREKIANSTAWTLLTSLLIMLIY
;
A
#
# COMPACT_ATOMS: atom_id res chain seq x y z
N MET A 1 16.97 -16.11 19.91
CA MET A 1 16.59 -14.75 20.38
C MET A 1 16.76 -13.69 19.28
N ARG A 2 17.93 -13.55 18.65
CA ARG A 2 18.15 -12.56 17.56
C ARG A 2 17.31 -12.83 16.31
N GLU A 3 17.26 -14.07 15.85
CA GLU A 3 16.43 -14.47 14.70
C GLU A 3 14.94 -14.32 14.97
N THR A 4 14.50 -14.63 16.19
CA THR A 4 13.12 -14.42 16.64
C THR A 4 12.74 -12.94 16.59
N LEU A 5 13.63 -12.04 17.03
CA LEU A 5 13.42 -10.60 16.92
C LEU A 5 13.30 -10.17 15.45
N LEU A 6 14.21 -10.65 14.60
CA LEU A 6 14.20 -10.33 13.17
C LEU A 6 12.92 -10.80 12.49
N PHE A 7 12.46 -12.01 12.80
CA PHE A 7 11.19 -12.55 12.35
C PHE A 7 10.03 -11.62 12.73
N MET A 8 9.92 -11.27 14.02
CA MET A 8 8.83 -10.43 14.53
C MET A 8 8.81 -9.03 13.88
N VAL A 9 9.98 -8.40 13.74
CA VAL A 9 10.09 -7.09 13.09
C VAL A 9 9.69 -7.21 11.61
N SER A 10 10.22 -8.20 10.91
CA SER A 10 9.94 -8.37 9.48
C SER A 10 8.46 -8.63 9.21
N VAL A 11 7.81 -9.51 9.99
CA VAL A 11 6.36 -9.76 9.89
C VAL A 11 5.56 -8.49 10.17
N THR A 12 5.93 -7.72 11.20
CA THR A 12 5.25 -6.47 11.54
C THR A 12 5.32 -5.46 10.39
N VAL A 13 6.50 -5.30 9.79
CA VAL A 13 6.67 -4.39 8.64
C VAL A 13 5.89 -4.88 7.41
N GLN A 14 5.83 -6.19 7.16
CA GLN A 14 4.99 -6.74 6.08
C GLN A 14 3.50 -6.44 6.27
N VAL A 15 2.99 -6.59 7.50
CA VAL A 15 1.59 -6.26 7.82
C VAL A 15 1.34 -4.77 7.60
N MET A 16 2.24 -3.89 8.06
CA MET A 16 2.12 -2.44 7.86
C MET A 16 2.15 -2.05 6.38
N ASN A 17 3.08 -2.61 5.60
CA ASN A 17 3.16 -2.39 4.16
C ASN A 17 1.87 -2.86 3.45
N SER A 18 1.32 -4.00 3.86
CA SER A 18 0.05 -4.53 3.34
C SER A 18 -1.11 -3.57 3.62
N ILE A 19 -1.21 -3.04 4.85
CA ILE A 19 -2.22 -2.04 5.23
C ILE A 19 -2.09 -0.77 4.38
N TYR A 20 -0.87 -0.29 4.14
CA TYR A 20 -0.65 0.89 3.30
C TYR A 20 -1.05 0.67 1.85
N ILE A 21 -0.72 -0.50 1.27
CA ILE A 21 -1.16 -0.89 -0.07
C ILE A 21 -2.69 -0.90 -0.15
N MET A 22 -3.38 -1.55 0.79
CA MET A 22 -4.84 -1.59 0.81
C MET A 22 -5.45 -0.19 0.88
N ARG A 23 -4.95 0.67 1.77
CA ARG A 23 -5.48 2.04 1.92
C ARG A 23 -5.28 2.89 0.67
N VAL A 24 -4.10 2.88 0.07
CA VAL A 24 -3.86 3.62 -1.19
C VAL A 24 -4.68 3.03 -2.34
N GLY A 25 -4.89 1.71 -2.36
CA GLY A 25 -5.81 1.04 -3.27
C GLY A 25 -7.25 1.54 -3.13
N ALA A 26 -7.77 1.60 -1.91
CA ALA A 26 -9.11 2.13 -1.62
C ALA A 26 -9.25 3.61 -2.06
N ASP A 27 -8.23 4.43 -1.79
CA ASP A 27 -8.18 5.83 -2.21
C ASP A 27 -8.26 5.95 -3.76
N LEU A 28 -7.59 5.05 -4.52
CA LEU A 28 -7.68 4.99 -5.99
C LEU A 28 -9.10 4.62 -6.48
N VAL A 29 -9.74 3.65 -5.82
CA VAL A 29 -11.12 3.26 -6.14
C VAL A 29 -12.08 4.42 -5.88
N LEU A 30 -11.88 5.14 -4.77
CA LEU A 30 -12.66 6.33 -4.42
C LEU A 30 -12.50 7.44 -5.47
N MET A 31 -11.27 7.74 -5.91
CA MET A 31 -11.06 8.75 -6.96
C MET A 31 -11.78 8.42 -8.26
N LYS A 32 -11.73 7.16 -8.69
CA LYS A 32 -12.48 6.69 -9.87
C LYS A 32 -13.99 6.88 -9.69
N ARG A 33 -14.54 6.60 -8.50
CA ARG A 33 -15.96 6.85 -8.18
C ARG A 33 -16.30 8.33 -8.33
N LEU A 34 -15.51 9.21 -7.70
CA LEU A 34 -15.72 10.66 -7.73
C LEU A 34 -15.67 11.23 -9.15
N GLN A 35 -14.73 10.76 -9.99
CA GLN A 35 -14.66 11.14 -11.40
C GLN A 35 -15.89 10.72 -12.21
N ARG A 36 -16.45 9.54 -11.95
CA ARG A 36 -17.67 9.05 -12.64
C ARG A 36 -18.93 9.81 -12.23
N ALA A 37 -19.02 10.23 -10.97
CA ALA A 37 -20.19 10.90 -10.42
C ALA A 37 -20.34 12.37 -10.88
N LYS A 38 -19.38 12.92 -11.66
CA LYS A 38 -19.36 14.33 -12.11
C LYS A 38 -19.60 15.31 -10.96
N VAL A 39 -19.08 14.99 -9.77
CA VAL A 39 -19.08 15.91 -8.61
C VAL A 39 -18.36 17.19 -9.03
N ASP A 40 -18.80 18.33 -8.50
CA ASP A 40 -18.38 19.67 -8.89
C ASP A 40 -16.87 19.80 -9.15
N ARG A 41 -16.48 20.52 -10.22
CA ARG A 41 -15.10 20.52 -10.77
C ARG A 41 -14.01 20.97 -9.80
N SER A 42 -14.35 21.71 -8.75
CA SER A 42 -13.43 22.13 -7.69
C SER A 42 -12.96 20.98 -6.79
N PHE A 43 -13.68 19.85 -6.81
CA PHE A 43 -13.43 18.66 -5.98
C PHE A 43 -12.82 17.48 -6.76
N LEU A 44 -12.84 17.54 -8.10
CA LEU A 44 -12.38 16.43 -8.94
C LEU A 44 -10.84 16.34 -8.92
N PRO A 45 -10.26 15.22 -8.49
CA PRO A 45 -8.82 15.01 -8.59
C PRO A 45 -8.42 15.13 -10.06
N SER A 46 -7.49 16.04 -10.35
CA SER A 46 -6.96 16.21 -11.70
C SER A 46 -6.39 14.88 -12.22
N GLU A 47 -6.34 14.68 -13.54
CA GLU A 47 -5.69 13.50 -14.13
C GLU A 47 -4.25 13.31 -13.60
N LYS A 48 -3.54 14.42 -13.35
CA LYS A 48 -2.20 14.41 -12.75
C LYS A 48 -2.19 13.77 -11.36
N THR A 49 -3.21 14.02 -10.54
CA THR A 49 -3.34 13.43 -9.20
C THR A 49 -3.49 11.92 -9.25
N VAL A 50 -4.33 11.44 -10.17
CA VAL A 50 -4.52 10.01 -10.37
C VAL A 50 -3.20 9.35 -10.79
N VAL A 51 -2.46 9.97 -11.72
CA VAL A 51 -1.13 9.50 -12.12
C VAL A 51 -0.17 9.44 -10.94
N TYR A 52 -0.08 10.49 -10.13
CA TYR A 52 0.81 10.49 -8.95
C TYR A 52 0.45 9.41 -7.94
N GLN A 53 -0.83 9.12 -7.78
CA GLN A 53 -1.27 8.09 -6.86
C GLN A 53 -1.04 6.67 -7.38
N ILE A 54 -1.17 6.46 -8.69
CA ILE A 54 -0.75 5.21 -9.35
C ILE A 54 0.76 5.01 -9.17
N ILE A 55 1.57 6.06 -9.40
CA ILE A 55 3.02 6.01 -9.16
C ILE A 55 3.30 5.64 -7.70
N GLY A 56 2.62 6.29 -6.75
CA GLY A 56 2.79 6.00 -5.34
C GLY A 56 2.38 4.57 -4.96
N TYR A 57 1.30 4.08 -5.54
CA TYR A 57 0.83 2.71 -5.37
C TYR A 57 1.83 1.68 -5.91
N VAL A 58 2.36 1.89 -7.12
CA VAL A 58 3.44 1.07 -7.70
C VAL A 58 4.70 1.13 -6.83
N GLY A 59 5.03 2.30 -6.30
CA GLY A 59 6.13 2.47 -5.36
C GLY A 59 5.98 1.62 -4.09
N LEU A 60 4.79 1.61 -3.47
CA LEU A 60 4.50 0.74 -2.32
C LEU A 60 4.64 -0.75 -2.66
N TRP A 61 4.19 -1.17 -3.84
CA TRP A 61 4.41 -2.54 -4.31
C TRP A 61 5.89 -2.88 -4.49
N GLY A 62 6.70 -1.93 -4.96
CA GLY A 62 8.15 -2.06 -5.03
C GLY A 62 8.77 -2.29 -3.65
N ILE A 63 8.38 -1.48 -2.66
CA ILE A 63 8.86 -1.61 -1.27
C ILE A 63 8.41 -2.94 -0.65
N PHE A 64 7.14 -3.32 -0.84
CA PHE A 64 6.61 -4.59 -0.39
C PHE A 64 7.39 -5.77 -0.97
N THR A 65 7.66 -5.74 -2.28
CA THR A 65 8.46 -6.76 -2.99
C THR A 65 9.88 -6.82 -2.45
N TRP A 66 10.54 -5.66 -2.30
CA TRP A 66 11.88 -5.56 -1.71
C TRP A 66 11.93 -6.23 -0.33
N HIS A 67 10.95 -5.94 0.53
CA HIS A 67 10.92 -6.46 1.89
C HIS A 67 10.81 -8.00 1.90
N TYR A 68 10.04 -8.60 1.00
CA TYR A 68 10.02 -10.06 0.89
C TYR A 68 11.37 -10.64 0.50
N PHE A 69 12.01 -10.10 -0.55
CA PHE A 69 13.21 -10.74 -1.09
C PHE A 69 14.46 -10.50 -0.25
N PHE A 70 14.60 -9.31 0.35
CA PHE A 70 15.80 -8.92 1.08
C PHE A 70 15.61 -8.95 2.59
N ASN A 71 14.38 -8.77 3.09
CA ASN A 71 14.13 -8.61 4.52
C ASN A 71 13.55 -9.85 5.23
N THR A 72 13.50 -10.98 4.55
CA THR A 72 13.16 -12.28 5.16
C THR A 72 14.23 -13.35 4.91
N PRO A 73 15.51 -13.09 5.29
CA PRO A 73 16.60 -14.03 5.03
C PRO A 73 16.45 -15.35 5.79
N PHE A 74 15.65 -15.37 6.86
CA PHE A 74 15.30 -16.55 7.65
C PHE A 74 14.32 -17.50 6.96
N LEU A 75 13.77 -17.11 5.79
CA LEU A 75 12.96 -17.99 4.96
C LEU A 75 13.80 -18.46 3.76
N ASP A 76 13.67 -19.75 3.44
CA ASP A 76 14.20 -20.28 2.19
C ASP A 76 13.58 -19.60 0.97
N SER A 77 14.28 -19.64 -0.17
CA SER A 77 13.86 -18.92 -1.39
C SER A 77 12.47 -19.32 -1.89
N SER A 78 12.15 -20.61 -1.84
CA SER A 78 10.82 -21.13 -2.20
C SER A 78 9.73 -20.62 -1.25
N THR A 79 9.97 -20.66 0.05
CA THR A 79 9.04 -20.19 1.08
C THR A 79 8.80 -18.69 0.97
N ARG A 80 9.84 -17.89 0.69
CA ARG A 80 9.71 -16.45 0.42
C ARG A 80 8.79 -16.18 -0.76
N LEU A 81 8.98 -16.92 -1.85
CA LEU A 81 8.18 -16.75 -3.06
C LEU A 81 6.71 -17.10 -2.82
N ILE A 82 6.44 -18.22 -2.14
CA ILE A 82 5.07 -18.65 -1.81
C ILE A 82 4.38 -17.63 -0.91
N ALA A 83 5.07 -17.13 0.13
CA ALA A 83 4.52 -16.12 1.02
C ALA A 83 4.24 -14.80 0.29
N PHE A 84 5.16 -14.35 -0.57
CA PHE A 84 4.97 -13.18 -1.43
C PHE A 84 3.76 -13.34 -2.34
N GLN A 85 3.67 -14.46 -3.08
CA GLN A 85 2.57 -14.72 -4.01
C GLN A 85 1.22 -14.78 -3.29
N THR A 86 1.17 -15.44 -2.14
CA THR A 86 -0.06 -15.56 -1.34
C THR A 86 -0.55 -14.18 -0.90
N ASN A 87 0.33 -13.39 -0.28
CA ASN A 87 -0.05 -12.06 0.22
C ASN A 87 -0.32 -11.07 -0.91
N ALA A 88 0.44 -11.12 -2.01
CA ALA A 88 0.17 -10.33 -3.20
C ALA A 88 -1.20 -10.67 -3.79
N THR A 89 -1.55 -11.96 -3.87
CA THR A 89 -2.84 -12.41 -4.38
C THR A 89 -4.00 -11.90 -3.52
N PHE A 90 -3.88 -12.00 -2.18
CA PHE A 90 -4.90 -11.45 -1.28
C PHE A 90 -5.09 -9.94 -1.44
N LEU A 91 -3.98 -9.18 -1.52
CA LEU A 91 -4.02 -7.73 -1.70
C LEU A 91 -4.65 -7.33 -3.04
N ILE A 92 -4.26 -8.00 -4.13
CA ILE A 92 -4.82 -7.75 -5.46
C ILE A 92 -6.30 -8.13 -5.49
N ALA A 93 -6.67 -9.29 -4.92
CA ALA A 93 -8.06 -9.74 -4.86
C ALA A 93 -8.93 -8.77 -4.06
N HIS A 94 -8.44 -8.26 -2.93
CA HIS A 94 -9.13 -7.26 -2.12
C HIS A 94 -9.38 -5.97 -2.90
N ILE A 95 -8.36 -5.43 -3.57
CA ILE A 95 -8.48 -4.19 -4.33
C ILE A 95 -9.34 -4.38 -5.57
N ALA A 96 -9.25 -5.53 -6.25
CA ALA A 96 -10.11 -5.89 -7.36
C ALA A 96 -11.58 -6.01 -6.92
N TRP A 97 -11.82 -6.71 -5.80
CA TRP A 97 -13.14 -6.81 -5.19
C TRP A 97 -13.74 -5.43 -4.95
N ASP A 98 -13.00 -4.55 -4.27
CA ASP A 98 -13.43 -3.18 -4.04
C ASP A 98 -13.70 -2.47 -5.37
N PHE A 99 -12.76 -2.50 -6.32
CA PHE A 99 -12.90 -1.84 -7.61
C PHE A 99 -14.13 -2.27 -8.44
N PHE A 100 -14.57 -3.52 -8.31
CA PHE A 100 -15.74 -4.06 -9.02
C PHE A 100 -17.04 -3.94 -8.23
N MET A 101 -17.01 -4.17 -6.91
CA MET A 101 -18.19 -4.10 -6.04
C MET A 101 -18.61 -2.68 -5.69
N THR A 102 -17.71 -1.71 -5.89
CA THR A 102 -17.93 -0.29 -5.59
C THR A 102 -19.08 0.39 -6.34
N ARG A 103 -19.87 -0.33 -7.17
CA ARG A 103 -21.13 0.17 -7.75
C ARG A 103 -22.28 0.34 -6.74
N LYS A 104 -22.16 -0.12 -5.48
CA LYS A 104 -23.31 -0.23 -4.56
C LYS A 104 -23.39 0.78 -3.39
N GLU A 105 -22.33 1.52 -3.07
CA GLU A 105 -22.37 2.49 -1.95
C GLU A 105 -22.55 3.92 -2.46
N PRO A 106 -23.47 4.71 -1.88
CA PRO A 106 -23.67 6.11 -2.25
C PRO A 106 -22.47 6.97 -1.86
N VAL A 107 -22.16 7.97 -2.70
CA VAL A 107 -21.04 8.92 -2.54
C VAL A 107 -21.21 9.84 -1.32
N GLU A 108 -22.36 9.78 -0.64
CA GLU A 108 -22.72 10.59 0.54
C GLU A 108 -21.78 10.39 1.75
N SER A 109 -20.95 9.34 1.76
CA SER A 109 -19.99 9.08 2.85
C SER A 109 -18.66 9.81 2.72
N VAL A 110 -18.44 10.60 1.66
CA VAL A 110 -17.19 11.36 1.49
C VAL A 110 -17.29 12.67 2.30
N PRO A 111 -16.41 12.91 3.29
CA PRO A 111 -16.43 14.15 4.04
C PRO A 111 -16.25 15.34 3.10
N ASN A 112 -17.06 16.39 3.28
CA ASN A 112 -16.97 17.65 2.51
C ASN A 112 -15.58 18.33 2.60
N SER A 113 -14.71 17.86 3.49
CA SER A 113 -13.33 18.33 3.68
C SER A 113 -12.26 17.54 2.91
N PHE A 114 -12.61 16.50 2.14
CA PHE A 114 -11.62 15.66 1.48
C PHE A 114 -11.01 16.37 0.26
N THR A 115 -9.78 16.87 0.36
CA THR A 115 -9.14 17.58 -0.75
C THR A 115 -8.13 16.72 -1.52
N GLN A 116 -7.83 17.13 -2.75
CA GLN A 116 -6.76 16.54 -3.56
C GLN A 116 -5.39 16.55 -2.85
N VAL A 117 -5.14 17.60 -2.07
CA VAL A 117 -3.89 17.79 -1.31
C VAL A 117 -3.78 16.75 -0.20
N ASP A 118 -4.88 16.44 0.48
CA ASP A 118 -4.93 15.42 1.53
C ASP A 118 -4.59 14.05 0.96
N CYS A 119 -5.07 13.73 -0.24
CA CYS A 119 -4.74 12.47 -0.88
C CYS A 119 -3.25 12.38 -1.23
N ILE A 120 -2.67 13.47 -1.76
CA ILE A 120 -1.23 13.51 -2.09
C ILE A 120 -0.37 13.35 -0.84
N LYS A 121 -0.71 14.09 0.22
CA LYS A 121 -0.02 14.00 1.50
C LYS A 121 -0.10 12.58 2.08
N SER A 122 -1.30 11.99 2.05
CA SER A 122 -1.59 10.66 2.57
C SER A 122 -0.76 9.56 1.92
N TRP A 123 -0.66 9.49 0.58
CA TRP A 123 0.14 8.44 -0.06
C TRP A 123 1.65 8.68 0.11
N ARG A 124 2.11 9.94 0.13
CA ARG A 124 3.52 10.27 0.37
C ARG A 124 3.98 9.84 1.76
N GLU A 125 3.18 10.10 2.78
CA GLU A 125 3.46 9.67 4.16
C GLU A 125 3.53 8.14 4.26
N LYS A 126 2.57 7.43 3.64
CA LYS A 126 2.57 5.95 3.60
C LYS A 126 3.82 5.40 2.93
N ILE A 127 4.27 5.98 1.81
CA ILE A 127 5.53 5.59 1.16
C ILE A 127 6.73 5.88 2.05
N ALA A 128 6.83 7.07 2.62
CA ALA A 128 7.94 7.45 3.48
C ALA A 128 8.07 6.49 4.67
N ASN A 129 6.94 6.19 5.33
CA ASN A 129 6.88 5.24 6.44
C ASN A 129 7.25 3.82 5.98
N SER A 130 6.66 3.34 4.88
CA SER A 130 6.95 2.02 4.32
C SER A 130 8.45 1.86 4.00
N THR A 131 9.05 2.86 3.37
CA THR A 131 10.49 2.90 3.09
C THR A 131 11.32 2.91 4.37
N ALA A 132 10.99 3.77 5.34
CA ALA A 132 11.74 3.88 6.59
C ALA A 132 11.73 2.55 7.36
N TRP A 133 10.57 1.91 7.52
CA TRP A 133 10.44 0.62 8.19
C TRP A 133 11.16 -0.51 7.43
N THR A 134 11.08 -0.51 6.11
CA THR A 134 11.76 -1.50 5.27
C THR A 134 13.29 -1.34 5.37
N LEU A 135 13.81 -0.11 5.27
CA LEU A 135 15.24 0.17 5.43
C LEU A 135 15.75 -0.13 6.84
N LEU A 136 14.97 0.19 7.88
CA LEU A 136 15.30 -0.17 9.25
C LEU A 136 15.41 -1.69 9.41
N THR A 137 14.51 -2.45 8.79
CA THR A 137 14.59 -3.92 8.80
C THR A 137 15.82 -4.40 8.05
N SER A 138 16.15 -3.82 6.89
CA SER A 138 17.38 -4.14 6.16
C SER A 138 18.63 -3.89 7.01
N LEU A 139 18.67 -2.77 7.74
CA LEU A 139 19.76 -2.44 8.66
C LEU A 139 19.87 -3.48 9.79
N LEU A 140 18.74 -3.84 10.40
CA LEU A 140 18.71 -4.86 11.45
C LEU A 140 19.24 -6.21 10.94
N ILE A 141 18.97 -6.56 9.69
CA ILE A 141 19.50 -7.77 9.07
C ILE A 141 21.01 -7.70 8.97
N MET A 142 21.57 -6.62 8.41
CA MET A 142 23.01 -6.42 8.28
C MET A 142 23.76 -6.36 9.63
N LEU A 143 23.06 -6.06 10.72
CA LEU A 143 23.64 -6.05 12.07
C LEU A 143 23.57 -7.43 12.75
N ILE A 144 22.63 -8.27 12.35
CA ILE A 144 22.41 -9.61 12.92
C ILE A 144 23.18 -10.68 12.13
N TYR A 145 23.25 -10.53 10.80
CA TYR A 145 23.94 -11.38 9.83
C TYR A 145 25.16 -10.66 9.27
#